data_AF-A0A5S5DMS5-F1
#
_entry.id   AF-A0A5S5DMS5-F1
#
_cell.length_a   1.000
_cell.length_b   1.000
_cell.length_c   1.000
_cell.angle_alpha   90.00
_cell.angle_beta   90.00
_cell.angle_gamma   90.00
#
_symmetry.space_group_name_H-M   'P 1'
#
loop_
_entity.id
_entity.type
_entity.pdbx_description
1 polymer ?
#
loop_
_entity_poly.entity_id
_entity_poly.type
_entity_poly.pdbx_seq_one_letter_code
_entity_poly.pdbx_strand_id
1 'polypeptide(L)'
;MQHSSQAESILAQINTETKLGDLRKIAAQIKKNHELALELWSTGQFLPRQLAILIMDKKQLSQELIDKLDNDIAQHVEDERLQLADWLMANQLSKDKHTIALMETWENRQSPLQRRIYWYYQARLRWVGQKPSNSEELLAKIESRIEGEVQEVQWAMNFTAGWIGVYERKYRSRCIALGEKTGLYKDEMVSKGCTPNYLPEFIAIESSKRNI
;
A
#
# COMPACT_ATOMS: atom_id res chain seq x y z
N MET A 1 -7.28 23.51 -16.27
CA MET A 1 -6.48 23.25 -17.49
C MET A 1 -7.35 22.46 -18.44
N GLN A 2 -7.25 22.74 -19.74
CA GLN A 2 -7.93 21.91 -20.76
C GLN A 2 -7.11 20.64 -20.95
N HIS A 3 -7.76 19.47 -20.91
CA HIS A 3 -7.11 18.20 -21.15
C HIS A 3 -6.76 18.06 -22.65
N SER A 4 -5.72 17.29 -22.96
CA SER A 4 -5.41 16.93 -24.34
C SER A 4 -6.53 16.10 -24.96
N SER A 5 -6.64 16.12 -26.29
CA SER A 5 -7.61 15.28 -27.02
C SER A 5 -7.41 13.79 -26.74
N GLN A 6 -6.17 13.38 -26.45
CA GLN A 6 -5.85 12.03 -26.02
C GLN A 6 -6.43 11.72 -24.64
N ALA A 7 -6.24 12.61 -23.66
CA ALA A 7 -6.81 12.46 -22.34
C ALA A 7 -8.35 12.42 -22.38
N GLU A 8 -9.00 13.31 -23.13
CA GLU A 8 -10.45 13.32 -23.30
C GLU A 8 -10.97 12.00 -23.90
N SER A 9 -10.30 11.46 -24.93
CA SER A 9 -10.65 10.18 -25.54
C SER A 9 -10.52 8.99 -24.58
N ILE A 10 -9.52 9.01 -23.68
CA ILE A 10 -9.35 7.99 -22.65
C ILE A 10 -10.42 8.13 -21.57
N LEU A 11 -10.68 9.34 -21.11
CA LEU A 11 -11.69 9.61 -20.09
C LEU A 11 -13.09 9.17 -20.54
N ALA A 12 -13.41 9.34 -21.82
CA ALA A 12 -14.66 8.87 -22.41
C ALA A 12 -14.83 7.34 -22.36
N GLN A 13 -13.75 6.56 -22.16
CA GLN A 13 -13.79 5.11 -22.01
C GLN A 13 -13.97 4.66 -20.56
N ILE A 14 -13.83 5.56 -19.59
CA ILE A 14 -13.88 5.24 -18.15
C ILE A 14 -15.22 5.71 -17.59
N ASN A 15 -15.94 4.77 -16.98
CA ASN A 15 -17.22 5.02 -16.31
C ASN A 15 -17.29 4.25 -14.98
N THR A 16 -18.41 4.36 -14.27
CA THR A 16 -18.60 3.73 -12.95
C THR A 16 -18.60 2.20 -12.97
N GLU A 17 -18.77 1.57 -14.13
CA GLU A 17 -18.72 0.10 -14.28
C GLU A 17 -17.32 -0.42 -14.63
N THR A 18 -16.36 0.48 -14.89
CA THR A 18 -15.01 0.14 -15.31
C THR A 18 -14.26 -0.57 -14.19
N LYS A 19 -13.70 -1.74 -14.49
CA LYS A 19 -12.98 -2.57 -13.52
C LYS A 19 -11.48 -2.36 -13.62
N LEU A 20 -10.74 -2.72 -12.57
CA LEU A 20 -9.27 -2.69 -12.55
C LEU A 20 -8.64 -3.45 -13.73
N GLY A 21 -9.24 -4.56 -14.15
CA GLY A 21 -8.77 -5.32 -15.31
C GLY A 21 -8.87 -4.54 -16.62
N ASP A 22 -9.89 -3.69 -16.77
CA ASP A 22 -10.07 -2.85 -17.96
C ASP A 22 -9.10 -1.68 -17.95
N LEU A 23 -8.88 -1.04 -16.79
CA LEU A 23 -7.82 -0.04 -16.63
C LEU A 23 -6.45 -0.59 -17.01
N ARG A 24 -6.14 -1.85 -16.67
CA ARG A 24 -4.89 -2.50 -17.07
C ARG A 24 -4.80 -2.71 -18.59
N LYS A 25 -5.90 -3.02 -19.27
CA LYS A 25 -5.93 -3.12 -20.74
C LYS A 25 -5.67 -1.77 -21.40
N ILE A 26 -6.33 -0.71 -20.91
CA ILE A 26 -6.14 0.66 -21.39
C ILE A 26 -4.67 1.08 -21.17
N ALA A 27 -4.15 0.87 -19.96
CA ALA A 27 -2.76 1.17 -19.63
C ALA A 27 -1.76 0.41 -20.53
N ALA A 28 -2.05 -0.84 -20.90
CA ALA A 28 -1.19 -1.63 -21.78
C ALA A 28 -1.09 -1.05 -23.20
N GLN A 29 -2.17 -0.43 -23.69
CA GLN A 29 -2.19 0.27 -24.99
C GLN A 29 -1.40 1.58 -24.93
N ILE A 30 -1.58 2.36 -23.87
CA ILE A 30 -0.90 3.65 -23.66
C ILE A 30 0.59 3.46 -23.37
N LYS A 31 0.93 2.40 -22.63
CA LYS A 31 2.25 2.17 -22.01
C LYS A 31 2.60 3.32 -21.05
N LYS A 32 3.89 3.62 -20.90
CA LYS A 32 4.38 4.67 -20.02
C LYS A 32 4.24 6.03 -20.71
N ASN A 33 3.45 6.93 -20.12
CA ASN A 33 3.31 8.32 -20.54
C ASN A 33 3.03 9.19 -19.30
N HIS A 34 4.07 9.86 -18.79
CA HIS A 34 3.98 10.61 -17.53
C HIS A 34 3.14 11.89 -17.64
N GLU A 35 3.24 12.61 -18.76
CA GLU A 35 2.46 13.83 -18.99
C GLU A 35 0.96 13.51 -19.02
N LEU A 36 0.56 12.51 -19.82
CA LEU A 36 -0.81 12.02 -19.85
C LEU A 36 -1.26 11.50 -18.48
N ALA A 37 -0.38 10.86 -17.72
CA ALA A 37 -0.69 10.42 -16.37
C ALA A 37 -1.07 11.60 -15.45
N LEU A 38 -0.32 12.71 -15.52
CA LEU A 38 -0.61 13.90 -14.73
C LEU A 38 -1.90 14.60 -15.19
N GLU A 39 -2.21 14.58 -16.49
CA GLU A 39 -3.50 15.04 -16.99
C GLU A 39 -4.65 14.21 -16.41
N LEU A 40 -4.58 12.88 -16.50
CA LEU A 40 -5.60 11.97 -15.93
C LEU A 40 -5.70 12.12 -14.42
N TRP A 41 -4.58 12.32 -13.74
CA TRP A 41 -4.52 12.54 -12.29
C TRP A 41 -5.26 13.81 -11.86
N SER A 42 -5.08 14.88 -12.63
CA SER A 42 -5.67 16.20 -12.34
C SER A 42 -7.20 16.24 -12.42
N THR A 43 -7.84 15.21 -12.98
CA THR A 43 -9.31 15.09 -13.00
C THR A 43 -9.92 14.96 -11.61
N GLY A 44 -9.13 14.55 -10.61
CA GLY A 44 -9.61 14.29 -9.24
C GLY A 44 -10.41 12.99 -9.10
N GLN A 45 -10.70 12.30 -10.20
CA GLN A 45 -11.54 11.12 -10.20
C GLN A 45 -10.74 9.86 -9.88
N PHE A 46 -11.36 8.94 -9.13
CA PHE A 46 -10.71 7.73 -8.63
C PHE A 46 -10.14 6.83 -9.73
N LEU A 47 -10.97 6.42 -10.70
CA LEU A 47 -10.55 5.49 -11.76
C LEU A 47 -9.50 6.11 -12.72
N PRO A 48 -9.64 7.38 -13.17
CA PRO A 48 -8.56 8.06 -13.89
C PRO A 48 -7.25 8.15 -13.09
N ARG A 49 -7.29 8.41 -11.77
CA ARG A 49 -6.07 8.39 -10.92
C ARG A 49 -5.45 6.98 -10.83
N GLN A 50 -6.26 5.93 -10.77
CA GLN A 50 -5.74 4.56 -10.85
C GLN A 50 -5.08 4.24 -12.19
N LEU A 51 -5.66 4.70 -13.29
CA LEU A 51 -5.04 4.58 -14.62
C LEU A 51 -3.75 5.39 -14.71
N ALA A 52 -3.76 6.64 -14.21
CA ALA A 52 -2.58 7.49 -14.16
C ALA A 52 -1.42 6.75 -13.49
N ILE A 53 -1.63 6.17 -12.30
CA ILE A 53 -0.61 5.38 -11.58
C ILE A 53 -0.03 4.25 -12.46
N LEU A 54 -0.82 3.59 -13.32
CA LEU A 54 -0.32 2.51 -14.17
C LEU A 54 0.61 3.01 -15.28
N ILE A 55 0.46 4.26 -15.73
CA ILE A 55 1.17 4.83 -16.87
C ILE A 55 2.22 5.88 -16.48
N MET A 56 2.32 6.29 -15.21
CA MET A 56 3.36 7.22 -14.73
C MET A 56 4.77 6.65 -14.96
N ASP A 57 5.74 7.55 -15.08
CA ASP A 57 7.16 7.20 -15.01
C ASP A 57 7.70 7.38 -13.58
N LYS A 58 7.91 6.26 -12.87
CA LYS A 58 8.60 6.24 -11.56
C LYS A 58 9.90 7.05 -11.51
N LYS A 59 10.63 7.19 -12.62
CA LYS A 59 11.87 7.97 -12.67
C LYS A 59 11.65 9.48 -12.52
N GLN A 60 10.41 9.94 -12.66
CA GLN A 60 10.01 11.33 -12.52
C GLN A 60 9.33 11.62 -11.17
N LEU A 61 9.20 10.60 -10.31
CA LEU A 61 8.61 10.76 -8.98
C LEU A 61 9.66 11.28 -8.00
N SER A 62 9.72 12.61 -7.82
CA SER A 62 10.43 13.24 -6.72
C SER A 62 9.60 13.22 -5.43
N GLN A 63 10.23 13.51 -4.28
CA GLN A 63 9.50 13.61 -3.01
C GLN A 63 8.43 14.71 -3.08
N GLU A 64 8.71 15.84 -3.71
CA GLU A 64 7.76 16.95 -3.86
C GLU A 64 6.56 16.57 -4.71
N LEU A 65 6.77 15.80 -5.79
CA LEU A 65 5.66 15.29 -6.60
C LEU A 65 4.85 14.28 -5.80
N ILE A 66 5.51 13.35 -5.10
CA ILE A 66 4.82 12.36 -4.25
C ILE A 66 3.99 13.06 -3.17
N ASP A 67 4.49 14.13 -2.55
CA ASP A 67 3.77 14.89 -1.53
C ASP A 67 2.51 15.56 -2.10
N LYS A 68 2.56 16.00 -3.37
CA LYS A 68 1.35 16.49 -4.08
C LYS A 68 0.36 15.35 -4.33
N LEU A 69 0.82 14.21 -4.84
CA LEU A 69 -0.04 13.04 -5.05
C LEU A 69 -0.66 12.57 -3.74
N ASP A 70 0.10 12.58 -2.64
CA ASP A 70 -0.36 12.21 -1.30
C ASP A 70 -1.49 13.12 -0.80
N ASN A 71 -1.30 14.44 -0.92
CA ASN A 71 -2.33 15.43 -0.58
C ASN A 71 -3.60 15.28 -1.43
N ASP A 72 -3.43 14.98 -2.71
CA ASP A 72 -4.51 14.71 -3.65
C ASP A 72 -5.28 13.43 -3.28
N ILE A 73 -4.56 12.35 -2.95
CA ILE A 73 -5.13 11.08 -2.48
C ILE A 73 -5.92 11.30 -1.19
N ALA A 74 -5.42 12.16 -0.28
CA ALA A 74 -6.08 12.47 0.98
C ALA A 74 -7.46 13.13 0.83
N GLN A 75 -7.82 13.65 -0.36
CA GLN A 75 -9.14 14.21 -0.65
C GLN A 75 -10.21 13.15 -0.99
N HIS A 76 -9.79 11.90 -1.22
CA HIS A 76 -10.72 10.80 -1.50
C HIS A 76 -11.35 10.24 -0.22
N VAL A 77 -12.49 9.55 -0.39
CA VAL A 77 -13.06 8.71 0.68
C VAL A 77 -12.09 7.60 1.07
N GLU A 78 -12.25 7.06 2.28
CA GLU A 78 -11.26 6.18 2.91
C GLU A 78 -10.82 5.00 2.04
N ASP A 79 -11.77 4.22 1.49
CA ASP A 79 -11.46 3.05 0.66
C ASP A 79 -10.64 3.41 -0.59
N GLU A 80 -11.04 4.49 -1.27
CA GLU A 80 -10.34 4.99 -2.45
C GLU A 80 -8.93 5.50 -2.10
N ARG A 81 -8.81 6.19 -0.97
CA ARG A 81 -7.55 6.72 -0.44
C ARG A 81 -6.54 5.61 -0.19
N LEU A 82 -6.95 4.55 0.52
CA LEU A 82 -6.09 3.40 0.79
C LEU A 82 -5.74 2.65 -0.49
N GLN A 83 -6.73 2.45 -1.38
CA GLN A 83 -6.49 1.76 -2.64
C GLN A 83 -5.52 2.53 -3.55
N LEU A 84 -5.64 3.86 -3.67
CA LEU A 84 -4.71 4.68 -4.45
C LEU A 84 -3.30 4.63 -3.87
N ALA A 85 -3.14 4.76 -2.55
CA ALA A 85 -1.84 4.72 -1.88
C ALA A 85 -1.13 3.37 -2.09
N ASP A 86 -1.84 2.26 -1.84
CA ASP A 86 -1.29 0.92 -2.00
C ASP A 86 -1.00 0.60 -3.49
N TRP A 87 -1.82 1.12 -4.42
CA TRP A 87 -1.62 0.99 -5.86
C TRP A 87 -0.42 1.79 -6.37
N LEU A 88 -0.23 3.02 -5.87
CA LEU A 88 0.94 3.86 -6.16
C LEU A 88 2.22 3.19 -5.69
N MET A 89 2.22 2.65 -4.47
CA MET A 89 3.36 1.89 -3.95
C MET A 89 3.68 0.68 -4.83
N ALA A 90 2.68 -0.15 -5.13
CA ALA A 90 2.89 -1.42 -5.82
C ALA A 90 3.29 -1.27 -7.30
N ASN A 91 2.81 -0.23 -7.99
CA ASN A 91 3.06 -0.05 -9.43
C ASN A 91 4.21 0.92 -9.72
N GLN A 92 4.50 1.87 -8.82
CA GLN A 92 5.52 2.90 -9.06
C GLN A 92 6.62 2.88 -8.00
N LEU A 93 6.28 3.15 -6.73
CA LEU A 93 7.31 3.42 -5.71
C LEU A 93 8.21 2.22 -5.41
N SER A 94 7.66 1.00 -5.42
CA SER A 94 8.45 -0.21 -5.18
C SER A 94 9.24 -0.70 -6.41
N LYS A 95 9.28 0.07 -7.50
CA LYS A 95 9.82 -0.35 -8.81
C LYS A 95 11.11 0.37 -9.21
N ASP A 96 11.58 1.32 -8.41
CA ASP A 96 12.82 2.06 -8.64
C ASP A 96 13.61 2.22 -7.33
N LYS A 97 14.94 2.19 -7.41
CA LYS A 97 15.81 2.30 -6.22
C LYS A 97 15.68 3.67 -5.56
N HIS A 98 15.48 4.72 -6.34
CA HIS A 98 15.31 6.08 -5.82
C HIS A 98 14.04 6.18 -4.98
N THR A 99 12.91 5.73 -5.51
CA THR A 99 11.62 5.78 -4.80
C THR A 99 11.56 4.82 -3.61
N ILE A 100 12.28 3.70 -3.65
CA ILE A 100 12.48 2.84 -2.47
C ILE A 100 13.23 3.58 -1.37
N ALA A 101 14.33 4.26 -1.70
CA ALA A 101 15.09 5.03 -0.72
C ALA A 101 14.24 6.16 -0.11
N LEU A 102 13.35 6.79 -0.90
CA LEU A 102 12.38 7.74 -0.36
C LEU A 102 11.41 7.05 0.63
N MET A 103 10.77 5.95 0.23
CA MET A 103 9.83 5.22 1.10
C MET A 103 10.46 4.83 2.44
N GLU A 104 11.72 4.42 2.45
CA GLU A 104 12.46 4.03 3.66
C GLU A 104 12.63 5.18 4.68
N THR A 105 12.47 6.43 4.25
CA THR A 105 12.53 7.62 5.12
C THR A 105 11.18 7.98 5.75
N TRP A 106 10.08 7.31 5.35
CA TRP A 106 8.73 7.78 5.66
C TRP A 106 8.15 7.34 6.99
N GLU A 107 8.89 6.53 7.76
CA GLU A 107 8.45 5.96 9.04
C GLU A 107 7.80 6.98 9.99
N ASN A 108 8.35 8.20 10.06
CA ASN A 108 7.92 9.26 10.98
C ASN A 108 7.44 10.53 10.25
N ARG A 109 7.06 10.43 8.98
CA ARG A 109 6.51 11.58 8.22
C ARG A 109 5.16 11.99 8.79
N GLN A 110 4.80 13.27 8.65
CA GLN A 110 3.52 13.79 9.12
C GLN A 110 2.33 13.14 8.41
N SER A 111 2.46 12.81 7.12
CA SER A 111 1.41 12.14 6.35
C SER A 111 1.16 10.70 6.84
N PRO A 112 -0.07 10.37 7.26
CA PRO A 112 -0.48 9.00 7.55
C PRO A 112 -0.27 8.04 6.38
N LEU A 113 -0.53 8.48 5.15
CA LEU A 113 -0.44 7.63 3.96
C LEU A 113 1.01 7.25 3.66
N GLN A 114 1.95 8.18 3.84
CA GLN A 114 3.37 7.86 3.70
C GLN A 114 3.87 6.90 4.79
N ARG A 115 3.45 7.10 6.05
CA ARG A 115 3.73 6.13 7.13
C ARG A 115 3.14 4.76 6.84
N ARG A 116 1.90 4.70 6.34
CA ARG A 116 1.25 3.45 5.92
C ARG A 116 2.08 2.77 4.83
N ILE A 117 2.48 3.50 3.79
CA ILE A 117 3.29 2.97 2.69
C ILE A 117 4.61 2.40 3.20
N TYR A 118 5.31 3.10 4.11
CA TYR A 118 6.54 2.59 4.74
C TYR A 118 6.31 1.20 5.37
N TRP A 119 5.30 1.08 6.24
CA TRP A 119 5.02 -0.17 6.94
C TRP A 119 4.54 -1.26 5.98
N TYR A 120 3.63 -0.92 5.06
CA TYR A 120 3.11 -1.87 4.09
C TYR A 120 4.23 -2.38 3.15
N TYR A 121 5.21 -1.54 2.81
CA TYR A 121 6.41 -1.97 2.09
C TYR A 121 7.26 -2.97 2.90
N GLN A 122 7.48 -2.72 4.20
CA GLN A 122 8.18 -3.67 5.10
C GLN A 122 7.47 -5.03 5.16
N ALA A 123 6.14 -5.02 5.27
CA ALA A 123 5.31 -6.22 5.22
C ALA A 123 5.44 -6.93 3.86
N ARG A 124 5.36 -6.19 2.76
CA ARG A 124 5.41 -6.72 1.39
C ARG A 124 6.72 -7.43 1.10
N LEU A 125 7.87 -6.90 1.55
CA LEU A 125 9.17 -7.57 1.40
C LEU A 125 9.12 -8.99 1.97
N ARG A 126 8.51 -9.15 3.15
CA ARG A 126 8.39 -10.44 3.85
C ARG A 126 7.32 -11.33 3.24
N TRP A 127 6.18 -10.76 2.86
CA TRP A 127 5.10 -11.48 2.18
C TRP A 127 5.58 -12.18 0.89
N VAL A 128 6.46 -11.53 0.12
CA VAL A 128 7.05 -12.14 -1.09
C VAL A 128 8.27 -13.02 -0.81
N GLY A 129 8.49 -13.38 0.47
CA GLY A 129 9.50 -14.34 0.91
C GLY A 129 10.89 -13.77 1.21
N GLN A 130 11.09 -12.45 1.15
CA GLN A 130 12.37 -11.85 1.56
C GLN A 130 12.49 -11.79 3.09
N LYS A 131 13.72 -11.76 3.59
CA LYS A 131 14.00 -11.70 5.03
C LYS A 131 15.01 -10.60 5.35
N PRO A 132 14.60 -9.31 5.34
CA PRO A 132 15.45 -8.21 5.75
C PRO A 132 15.88 -8.37 7.22
N SER A 133 17.06 -7.89 7.59
CA SER A 133 17.62 -8.05 8.92
C SER A 133 17.01 -7.13 10.00
N ASN A 134 16.10 -6.22 9.62
CA ASN A 134 15.56 -5.18 10.50
C ASN A 134 14.31 -5.60 11.32
N SER A 135 13.91 -6.88 11.30
CA SER A 135 12.69 -7.33 12.01
C SER A 135 12.71 -7.08 13.52
N GLU A 136 13.88 -7.18 14.17
CA GLU A 136 14.03 -6.84 15.59
C GLU A 136 13.62 -5.39 15.88
N GLU A 137 14.18 -4.47 15.10
CA GLU A 137 13.95 -3.03 15.22
C GLU A 137 12.49 -2.68 14.91
N LEU A 138 11.93 -3.26 13.85
CA LEU A 138 10.53 -3.05 13.48
C LEU A 138 9.58 -3.51 14.59
N LEU A 139 9.80 -4.68 15.19
CA LEU A 139 8.95 -5.17 16.28
C LEU A 139 9.04 -4.28 17.51
N ALA A 140 10.23 -3.84 17.91
CA ALA A 140 10.40 -2.91 19.03
C ALA A 140 9.65 -1.59 18.81
N LYS A 141 9.68 -1.07 17.57
CA LYS A 141 8.90 0.11 17.17
C LYS A 141 7.40 -0.15 17.15
N ILE A 142 6.96 -1.32 16.69
CA ILE A 142 5.54 -1.67 16.66
C ILE A 142 4.98 -1.73 18.08
N GLU A 143 5.65 -2.46 18.96
CA GLU A 143 5.25 -2.65 20.36
C GLU A 143 5.12 -1.35 21.14
N SER A 144 5.89 -0.31 20.78
CA SER A 144 5.91 0.97 21.51
C SER A 144 4.84 1.96 21.06
N ARG A 145 4.31 1.85 19.83
CA ARG A 145 3.41 2.88 19.28
C ARG A 145 2.15 2.40 18.55
N ILE A 146 2.00 1.09 18.26
CA ILE A 146 0.89 0.60 17.42
C ILE A 146 -0.50 1.00 17.94
N GLU A 147 -0.72 0.97 19.25
CA GLU A 147 -2.02 1.31 19.86
C GLU A 147 -2.36 2.80 19.77
N GLY A 148 -1.34 3.67 19.68
CA GLY A 148 -1.52 5.13 19.58
C GLY A 148 -1.48 5.68 18.15
N GLU A 149 -1.34 4.81 17.15
CA GLU A 149 -1.19 5.21 15.76
C GLU A 149 -2.55 5.29 15.04
N VAL A 150 -2.64 6.12 14.00
CA VAL A 150 -3.88 6.24 13.20
C VAL A 150 -4.20 4.95 12.46
N GLN A 151 -5.50 4.66 12.29
CA GLN A 151 -6.02 3.36 11.87
C GLN A 151 -5.37 2.81 10.59
N GLU A 152 -5.20 3.65 9.56
CA GLU A 152 -4.60 3.19 8.30
C GLU A 152 -3.12 2.78 8.43
N VAL A 153 -2.39 3.37 9.38
CA VAL A 153 -0.99 3.04 9.64
C VAL A 153 -0.92 1.86 10.63
N GLN A 154 -1.77 1.85 11.65
CA GLN A 154 -1.92 0.76 12.62
C GLN A 154 -2.16 -0.58 11.92
N TRP A 155 -3.01 -0.60 10.89
CA TRP A 155 -3.22 -1.80 10.08
C TRP A 155 -1.94 -2.26 9.38
N ALA A 156 -1.18 -1.36 8.76
CA ALA A 156 0.06 -1.71 8.08
C ALA A 156 1.16 -2.17 9.05
N MET A 157 1.20 -1.60 10.26
CA MET A 157 2.07 -2.06 11.35
C MET A 157 1.72 -3.47 11.80
N ASN A 158 0.43 -3.74 12.03
CA ASN A 158 -0.07 -5.06 12.36
C ASN A 158 0.26 -6.08 11.25
N PHE A 159 -0.01 -5.73 9.99
CA PHE A 159 0.31 -6.57 8.84
C PHE A 159 1.82 -6.87 8.73
N THR A 160 2.68 -5.90 9.09
CA THR A 160 4.13 -6.11 9.16
C THR A 160 4.49 -7.14 10.22
N ALA A 161 3.96 -7.02 11.45
CA ALA A 161 4.18 -8.00 12.51
C ALA A 161 3.68 -9.40 12.11
N GLY A 162 2.53 -9.48 11.44
CA GLY A 162 1.99 -10.73 10.90
C GLY A 162 2.97 -11.45 9.99
N TRP A 163 3.50 -10.76 8.97
CA TRP A 163 4.46 -11.38 8.05
C TRP A 163 5.83 -11.70 8.67
N ILE A 164 6.27 -10.91 9.65
CA ILE A 164 7.43 -11.28 10.48
C ILE A 164 7.16 -12.61 11.19
N GLY A 165 6.03 -12.73 11.89
CA GLY A 165 5.66 -13.95 12.62
C GLY A 165 5.45 -15.17 11.72
N VAL A 166 4.95 -14.98 10.49
CA VAL A 166 4.75 -16.06 9.51
C VAL A 166 6.09 -16.64 9.05
N TYR A 167 7.04 -15.81 8.62
CA TYR A 167 8.28 -16.27 7.96
C TYR A 167 9.50 -16.39 8.87
N GLU A 168 9.53 -15.69 10.01
CA GLU A 168 10.64 -15.69 10.95
C GLU A 168 10.23 -16.35 12.27
N ARG A 169 10.35 -17.69 12.32
CA ARG A 169 9.96 -18.50 13.50
C ARG A 169 10.50 -17.97 14.83
N LYS A 170 11.71 -17.39 14.84
CA LYS A 170 12.31 -16.75 16.03
C LYS A 170 11.45 -15.65 16.65
N TYR A 171 10.62 -14.97 15.86
CA TYR A 171 9.77 -13.85 16.29
C TYR A 171 8.30 -14.21 16.42
N ARG A 172 7.91 -15.44 16.07
CA ARG A 172 6.52 -15.85 16.00
C ARG A 172 5.78 -15.66 17.32
N SER A 173 6.33 -16.18 18.41
CA SER A 173 5.73 -16.05 19.75
C SER A 173 5.59 -14.59 20.18
N ARG A 174 6.55 -13.73 19.82
CA ARG A 174 6.50 -12.29 20.11
C ARG A 174 5.37 -11.60 19.35
N CYS A 175 5.17 -11.93 18.07
CA CYS A 175 4.08 -11.38 17.25
C CYS A 175 2.70 -11.88 17.73
N ILE A 176 2.59 -13.14 18.15
CA ILE A 176 1.37 -13.69 18.75
C ILE A 176 1.04 -12.93 20.05
N ALA A 177 2.01 -12.80 20.95
CA ALA A 177 1.82 -12.08 22.22
C ALA A 177 1.43 -10.60 22.00
N LEU A 178 1.98 -9.94 20.97
CA LEU A 178 1.57 -8.59 20.58
C LEU A 178 0.08 -8.54 20.20
N GLY A 179 -0.39 -9.49 19.40
CA GLY A 179 -1.80 -9.57 19.01
C GLY A 179 -2.73 -9.84 20.19
N GLU A 180 -2.35 -10.78 21.06
CA GLU A 180 -3.11 -11.10 22.28
C GLU A 180 -3.20 -9.90 23.23
N LYS A 181 -2.08 -9.18 23.41
CA LYS A 181 -2.03 -7.99 24.26
C LYS A 181 -2.91 -6.85 23.72
N THR A 182 -2.81 -6.58 22.42
CA THR A 182 -3.48 -5.41 21.81
C THR A 182 -4.93 -5.67 21.45
N GLY A 183 -5.31 -6.93 21.19
CA GLY A 183 -6.67 -7.29 20.77
C GLY A 183 -7.08 -6.74 19.40
N LEU A 184 -6.14 -6.14 18.65
CA LEU A 184 -6.44 -5.50 17.37
C LEU A 184 -7.00 -6.54 16.37
N TYR A 185 -8.11 -6.18 15.73
CA TYR A 185 -8.80 -6.97 14.70
C TYR A 185 -9.33 -8.34 15.17
N LYS A 186 -9.42 -8.60 16.48
CA LYS A 186 -9.86 -9.89 17.02
C LYS A 186 -11.26 -10.31 16.58
N ASP A 187 -12.19 -9.35 16.51
CA ASP A 187 -13.59 -9.60 16.16
C ASP A 187 -13.89 -9.26 14.67
N GLU A 188 -12.85 -9.11 13.85
CA GLU A 188 -13.01 -8.82 12.42
C GLU A 188 -13.66 -9.99 11.68
N MET A 189 -14.80 -9.74 11.04
CA MET A 189 -15.43 -10.72 10.16
C MET A 189 -14.83 -10.61 8.75
N VAL A 190 -14.21 -11.70 8.28
CA VAL A 190 -13.68 -11.78 6.92
C VAL A 190 -14.49 -12.74 6.05
N SER A 191 -14.57 -12.42 4.76
CA SER A 191 -15.18 -13.28 3.75
C SER A 191 -14.51 -14.66 3.70
N LYS A 192 -15.27 -15.68 3.28
CA LYS A 192 -14.77 -17.05 3.16
C LYS A 192 -13.52 -17.11 2.27
N GLY A 193 -12.43 -17.64 2.80
CA GLY A 193 -11.14 -17.78 2.11
C GLY A 193 -10.14 -16.65 2.36
N CYS A 194 -10.59 -15.53 2.94
CA CYS A 194 -9.72 -14.47 3.44
C CYS A 194 -9.12 -14.84 4.80
N THR A 195 -8.02 -14.20 5.16
CA THR A 195 -7.37 -14.36 6.46
C THR A 195 -7.66 -13.14 7.33
N PRO A 196 -8.12 -13.30 8.58
CA PRO A 196 -8.36 -12.19 9.50
C PRO A 196 -7.06 -11.49 9.88
N ASN A 197 -7.12 -10.21 10.26
CA ASN A 197 -5.93 -9.44 10.65
C ASN A 197 -5.49 -9.66 12.10
N TYR A 198 -6.25 -10.40 12.92
CA TYR A 198 -5.84 -10.75 14.28
C TYR A 198 -4.57 -11.60 14.26
N LEU A 199 -3.46 -11.08 14.81
CA LEU A 199 -2.12 -11.67 14.61
C LEU A 199 -2.04 -13.18 14.92
N PRO A 200 -2.59 -13.70 16.03
CA PRO A 200 -2.53 -15.14 16.31
C PRO A 200 -3.17 -15.98 15.21
N GLU A 201 -4.35 -15.60 14.73
CA GLU A 201 -5.06 -16.30 13.66
C GLU A 201 -4.40 -16.08 12.31
N PHE A 202 -4.00 -14.84 12.00
CA PHE A 202 -3.28 -14.50 10.78
C PHE A 202 -2.04 -15.37 10.60
N ILE A 203 -1.20 -15.42 11.64
CA ILE A 203 0.05 -16.17 11.63
C ILE A 203 -0.22 -17.67 11.48
N ALA A 204 -1.17 -18.22 12.25
CA ALA A 204 -1.51 -19.64 12.16
C ALA A 204 -1.99 -20.04 10.74
N ILE A 205 -2.91 -19.25 10.17
CA ILE A 205 -3.51 -19.52 8.86
C ILE A 205 -2.48 -19.34 7.74
N GLU A 206 -1.73 -18.23 7.69
CA GLU A 206 -0.79 -17.96 6.61
C GLU A 206 0.46 -18.85 6.66
N SER A 207 0.90 -19.26 7.86
CA SER A 207 1.94 -20.29 8.02
C SER A 207 1.45 -21.65 7.51
N SER A 208 0.21 -22.05 7.83
CA SER A 208 -0.39 -23.29 7.34
C SER A 208 -0.51 -23.31 5.82
N LYS A 209 -1.02 -22.25 5.19
CA LYS A 209 -1.13 -22.13 3.71
C LYS A 209 0.22 -22.26 3.00
N ARG A 210 1.33 -21.99 3.69
CA ARG A 210 2.71 -22.01 3.14
C ARG A 210 3.53 -23.21 3.58
N ASN A 211 3.00 -24.07 4.45
CA ASN A 211 3.72 -25.19 5.06
C ASN A 211 5.00 -24.76 5.81
N ILE A 212 4.94 -23.68 6.61
CA ILE A 212 6.07 -23.10 7.38
C ILE A 212 5.76 -22.79 8.85
#